data_AF-A0A4R9LQR9-F1
#
_entry.id   AF-A0A4R9LQR9-F1
#
_cell.length_a   1.000
_cell.length_b   1.000
_cell.length_c   1.000
_cell.angle_alpha   90.00
_cell.angle_beta   90.00
_cell.angle_gamma   90.00
#
_symmetry.space_group_name_H-M   'P 1'
#
loop_
_entity.id
_entity.type
_entity.pdbx_description
1 polymer ?
#
loop_
_entity_poly.entity_id
_entity_poly.type
_entity_poly.pdbx_seq_one_letter_code
_entity_poly.pdbx_strand_id
1 'polypeptide(L)'
;MNPSVQKTKNRLLLLGLVGLLCISFSTYADAKKEKQFAKQETGAGNHGILLESIGTLSAQGLYLTYMSIGTLSDGFVSQAYDKETTENIMTSYVNLSKICKDQISTLIKEGNLSADDKKFLKEIESTYGYLILQGQAILSYIATSDQTQLKAFESNRLEAWKRITKILDIKE
;
A
#
# COMPACT_ATOMS: atom_id res chain seq x y z
N MET A 1 54.42 -52.98 42.60
CA MET A 1 55.21 -53.73 41.59
C MET A 1 55.30 -52.87 40.33
N ASN A 2 56.50 -52.38 40.03
CA ASN A 2 57.00 -52.00 38.69
C ASN A 2 57.09 -53.31 37.85
N PRO A 3 57.24 -53.33 36.50
CA PRO A 3 58.13 -52.43 35.76
C PRO A 3 57.75 -52.02 34.31
N SER A 4 58.53 -51.02 33.85
CA SER A 4 59.15 -50.86 32.51
C SER A 4 58.25 -50.50 31.31
N VAL A 5 58.34 -49.31 30.70
CA VAL A 5 59.48 -48.67 30.00
C VAL A 5 60.00 -49.49 28.82
N GLN A 6 59.83 -48.97 27.59
CA GLN A 6 60.68 -49.05 26.38
C GLN A 6 59.77 -48.74 25.15
N LYS A 7 60.15 -48.05 24.07
CA LYS A 7 61.43 -47.50 23.59
C LYS A 7 61.11 -46.56 22.42
N THR A 8 61.83 -45.46 22.36
CA THR A 8 62.10 -44.65 21.16
C THR A 8 62.83 -45.45 20.08
N LYS A 9 62.60 -45.10 18.79
CA LYS A 9 63.49 -45.13 17.59
C LYS A 9 62.66 -45.55 16.35
N ASN A 10 62.31 -44.69 15.40
CA ASN A 10 63.13 -43.93 14.44
C ASN A 10 63.75 -44.83 13.33
N ARG A 11 63.49 -44.45 12.06
CA ARG A 11 64.02 -44.98 10.76
C ARG A 11 63.30 -46.23 10.24
N LEU A 12 62.99 -46.41 8.95
CA LEU A 12 63.62 -45.91 7.73
C LEU A 12 62.65 -46.03 6.53
N LEU A 13 62.88 -45.16 5.55
CA LEU A 13 62.29 -45.02 4.21
C LEU A 13 61.84 -46.29 3.47
N LEU A 14 60.79 -46.15 2.65
CA LEU A 14 60.84 -46.29 1.18
C LEU A 14 59.57 -45.66 0.58
N LEU A 15 59.69 -44.47 -0.03
CA LEU A 15 59.65 -44.25 -1.49
C LEU A 15 58.30 -44.55 -2.14
N GLY A 16 57.54 -43.46 -2.38
CA GLY A 16 56.33 -43.43 -3.21
C GLY A 16 55.98 -41.98 -3.52
N LEU A 17 56.73 -41.41 -4.47
CA LEU A 17 56.73 -40.01 -4.86
C LEU A 17 55.71 -39.80 -6.00
N VAL A 18 54.55 -39.21 -5.73
CA VAL A 18 53.77 -38.46 -6.73
C VAL A 18 52.85 -37.44 -6.01
N GLY A 19 52.94 -36.18 -6.40
CA GLY A 19 51.75 -35.32 -6.40
C GLY A 19 51.68 -34.23 -5.35
N LEU A 20 52.35 -33.12 -5.64
CA LEU A 20 52.04 -31.77 -5.18
C LEU A 20 50.53 -31.51 -5.12
N LEU A 21 49.97 -31.13 -3.96
CA LEU A 21 48.83 -30.20 -3.91
C LEU A 21 48.70 -29.56 -2.53
N CYS A 22 48.77 -28.24 -2.55
CA CYS A 22 48.83 -27.35 -1.41
C CYS A 22 47.50 -27.34 -0.63
N ILE A 23 47.65 -27.30 0.70
CA ILE A 23 47.08 -26.31 1.64
C ILE A 23 45.68 -25.75 1.31
N SER A 24 44.82 -25.77 2.33
CA SER A 24 43.63 -24.92 2.62
C SER A 24 42.23 -25.45 2.29
N PHE A 25 41.77 -26.45 3.05
CA PHE A 25 40.33 -26.60 3.34
C PHE A 25 39.91 -25.63 4.45
N SER A 26 39.65 -24.36 4.14
CA SER A 26 38.97 -23.42 5.07
C SER A 26 38.25 -22.24 4.39
N THR A 27 37.74 -22.37 3.17
CA THR A 27 36.98 -21.27 2.52
C THR A 27 35.65 -21.70 1.87
N TYR A 28 35.18 -22.93 2.08
CA TYR A 28 33.90 -23.37 1.52
C TYR A 28 32.69 -23.20 2.46
N ALA A 29 32.92 -22.94 3.75
CA ALA A 29 31.85 -22.79 4.74
C ALA A 29 31.34 -21.34 4.87
N ASP A 30 32.17 -20.32 4.62
CA ASP A 30 31.77 -18.91 4.74
C ASP A 30 31.01 -18.39 3.51
N ALA A 31 31.33 -18.87 2.31
CA ALA A 31 30.63 -18.48 1.08
C ALA A 31 29.15 -18.88 1.06
N LYS A 32 28.73 -19.86 1.89
CA LYS A 32 27.34 -20.30 2.01
C LYS A 32 26.54 -19.44 3.00
N LYS A 33 27.19 -18.85 4.01
CA LYS A 33 26.56 -17.86 4.91
C LYS A 33 26.38 -16.50 4.23
N GLU A 34 27.34 -16.09 3.41
CA GLU A 34 27.28 -14.81 2.69
C GLU A 34 26.17 -14.81 1.61
N LYS A 35 25.97 -15.92 0.91
CA LYS A 35 24.83 -16.11 -0.01
C LYS A 35 23.47 -16.30 0.67
N GLN A 36 23.44 -16.68 1.95
CA GLN A 36 22.19 -16.76 2.72
C GLN A 36 21.80 -15.42 3.34
N PHE A 37 22.76 -14.55 3.66
CA PHE A 37 22.49 -13.18 4.09
C PHE A 37 22.13 -12.25 2.92
N ALA A 38 22.68 -12.47 1.72
CA ALA A 38 22.34 -11.68 0.53
C ALA A 38 20.99 -12.06 -0.13
N LYS A 39 20.27 -13.07 0.37
CA LYS A 39 18.97 -13.52 -0.17
C LYS A 39 17.80 -13.20 0.75
N GLN A 40 17.90 -12.11 1.50
CA GLN A 40 16.82 -11.60 2.35
C GLN A 40 16.38 -10.16 1.97
N GLU A 41 16.80 -9.67 0.79
CA GLU A 41 16.51 -8.31 0.32
C GLU A 41 15.78 -8.24 -1.04
N THR A 42 14.80 -9.12 -1.28
CA THR A 42 13.91 -8.96 -2.46
C THR A 42 12.43 -8.80 -2.09
N GLY A 43 12.07 -8.90 -0.80
CA GLY A 43 10.70 -8.69 -0.31
C GLY A 43 10.43 -7.28 0.24
N ALA A 44 11.42 -6.66 0.91
CA ALA A 44 11.24 -5.39 1.61
C ALA A 44 11.23 -4.17 0.66
N GLY A 45 12.07 -4.17 -0.39
CA GLY A 45 12.11 -3.09 -1.39
C GLY A 45 10.84 -2.99 -2.25
N ASN A 46 10.27 -4.12 -2.64
CA ASN A 46 9.01 -4.15 -3.41
C ASN A 46 7.82 -3.67 -2.57
N HIS A 47 7.83 -3.90 -1.26
CA HIS A 47 6.71 -3.49 -0.38
C HIS A 47 6.54 -1.97 -0.32
N GLY A 48 7.66 -1.23 -0.25
CA GLY A 48 7.63 0.24 -0.28
C GLY A 48 7.07 0.80 -1.59
N ILE A 49 7.54 0.28 -2.72
CA ILE A 49 7.06 0.69 -4.06
C ILE A 49 5.56 0.39 -4.22
N LEU A 50 5.10 -0.78 -3.75
CA LEU A 50 3.67 -1.14 -3.80
C LEU A 50 2.83 -0.18 -2.97
N LEU A 51 3.28 0.15 -1.75
CA LEU A 51 2.52 1.04 -0.86
C LEU A 51 2.49 2.48 -1.37
N GLU A 52 3.61 2.98 -1.88
CA GLU A 52 3.70 4.29 -2.54
C GLU A 52 2.81 4.36 -3.79
N SER A 53 2.79 3.29 -4.60
CA SER A 53 1.91 3.17 -5.77
C SER A 53 0.44 3.18 -5.36
N ILE A 54 0.07 2.42 -4.32
CA ILE A 54 -1.29 2.42 -3.77
C ILE A 54 -1.67 3.81 -3.26
N GLY A 55 -0.78 4.49 -2.54
CA GLY A 55 -1.01 5.85 -2.05
C GLY A 55 -1.25 6.84 -3.19
N THR A 56 -0.40 6.80 -4.23
CA THR A 56 -0.51 7.64 -5.42
C THR A 56 -1.82 7.41 -6.16
N LEU A 57 -2.15 6.15 -6.44
CA LEU A 57 -3.39 5.78 -7.14
C LEU A 57 -4.64 6.13 -6.33
N SER A 58 -4.58 5.96 -5.00
CA SER A 58 -5.68 6.33 -4.12
C SER A 58 -5.90 7.85 -4.12
N ALA A 59 -4.82 8.64 -4.05
CA ALA A 59 -4.91 10.09 -4.08
C ALA A 59 -5.46 10.61 -5.42
N GLN A 60 -5.01 10.04 -6.55
CA GLN A 60 -5.59 10.30 -7.87
C GLN A 60 -7.08 9.92 -7.91
N GLY A 61 -7.42 8.75 -7.36
CA GLY A 61 -8.79 8.26 -7.27
C GLY A 61 -9.71 9.26 -6.56
N LEU A 62 -9.29 9.79 -5.42
CA LEU A 62 -10.03 10.81 -4.68
C LEU A 62 -10.33 12.05 -5.55
N TYR A 63 -9.31 12.57 -6.24
CA TYR A 63 -9.46 13.76 -7.09
C TYR A 63 -10.43 13.51 -8.26
N LEU A 64 -10.26 12.38 -8.97
CA LEU A 64 -11.14 12.05 -10.09
C LEU A 64 -12.58 11.80 -9.64
N THR A 65 -12.79 11.12 -8.52
CA THR A 65 -14.12 10.91 -7.95
C THR A 65 -14.76 12.24 -7.55
N TYR A 66 -14.03 13.13 -6.89
CA TYR A 66 -14.50 14.47 -6.54
C TYR A 66 -14.97 15.25 -7.79
N MET A 67 -14.13 15.31 -8.81
CA MET A 67 -14.45 16.00 -10.07
C MET A 67 -15.65 15.37 -10.78
N SER A 68 -15.74 14.04 -10.77
CA SER A 68 -16.84 13.30 -11.42
C SER A 68 -18.18 13.55 -10.73
N ILE A 69 -18.21 13.49 -9.39
CA ILE A 69 -19.42 13.79 -8.60
C ILE A 69 -19.83 15.25 -8.82
N GLY A 70 -18.89 16.19 -8.73
CA GLY A 70 -19.15 17.62 -8.94
C GLY A 70 -19.74 17.89 -10.33
N THR A 71 -19.06 17.42 -11.38
CA THR A 71 -19.49 17.63 -12.78
C THR A 71 -20.87 17.04 -13.05
N LEU A 72 -21.14 15.82 -12.58
CA LEU A 72 -22.46 15.20 -12.73
C LEU A 72 -23.55 15.99 -12.01
N SER A 73 -23.25 16.46 -10.79
CA SER A 73 -24.19 17.27 -10.00
C SER A 73 -24.49 18.62 -10.66
N ASP A 74 -23.44 19.30 -11.14
CA ASP A 74 -23.57 20.57 -11.85
C ASP A 74 -24.37 20.38 -13.16
N GLY A 75 -24.13 19.29 -13.89
CA GLY A 75 -24.90 18.92 -15.09
C GLY A 75 -26.37 18.58 -14.81
N PHE A 76 -26.67 17.96 -13.67
CA PHE A 76 -28.05 17.74 -13.24
C PHE A 76 -28.76 19.07 -12.94
N VAL A 77 -28.11 19.98 -12.19
CA VAL A 77 -28.66 21.31 -11.87
C VAL A 77 -28.89 22.14 -13.13
N SER A 78 -27.96 22.08 -14.09
CA SER A 78 -28.10 22.76 -15.38
C SER A 78 -29.05 22.04 -16.36
N GLN A 79 -29.71 20.96 -15.94
CA GLN A 79 -30.61 20.14 -16.76
C GLN A 79 -29.95 19.52 -18.00
N ALA A 80 -28.62 19.38 -17.98
CA ALA A 80 -27.87 18.65 -19.01
C ALA A 80 -28.01 17.12 -18.82
N TYR A 81 -28.28 16.68 -17.60
CA TYR A 81 -28.63 15.30 -17.27
C TYR A 81 -29.99 15.23 -16.59
N ASP A 82 -30.79 14.24 -16.95
CA ASP A 82 -32.06 13.96 -16.28
C ASP A 82 -31.86 13.24 -14.94
N LYS A 83 -32.97 13.09 -14.22
CA LYS A 83 -33.02 12.43 -12.91
C LYS A 83 -32.51 10.99 -12.97
N GLU A 84 -33.01 10.19 -13.90
CA GLU A 84 -32.69 8.75 -13.98
C GLU A 84 -31.20 8.53 -14.30
N THR A 85 -30.68 9.27 -15.27
CA THR A 85 -29.26 9.24 -15.65
C THR A 85 -28.39 9.63 -14.46
N THR A 86 -28.74 10.71 -13.78
CA THR A 86 -28.00 11.20 -12.62
C THR A 86 -28.02 10.18 -11.48
N GLU A 87 -29.18 9.60 -11.16
CA GLU A 87 -29.32 8.60 -10.11
C GLU A 87 -28.44 7.36 -10.38
N ASN A 88 -28.47 6.85 -11.62
CA ASN A 88 -27.71 5.66 -12.00
C ASN A 88 -26.18 5.88 -11.92
N ILE A 89 -25.70 6.99 -12.48
CA ILE A 89 -24.26 7.30 -12.48
C ILE A 89 -23.79 7.64 -11.06
N MET A 90 -24.52 8.48 -10.33
CA MET A 90 -24.15 8.87 -8.96
C MET A 90 -24.14 7.66 -8.02
N THR A 91 -25.08 6.73 -8.17
CA THR A 91 -25.09 5.48 -7.40
C THR A 91 -23.83 4.65 -7.66
N SER A 92 -23.36 4.63 -8.92
CA SER A 92 -22.12 3.94 -9.28
C SER A 92 -20.90 4.59 -8.63
N TYR A 93 -20.79 5.92 -8.65
CA TYR A 93 -19.71 6.64 -7.96
C TYR A 93 -19.72 6.42 -6.44
N VAL A 94 -20.91 6.45 -5.82
CA VAL A 94 -21.06 6.16 -4.39
C VAL A 94 -20.63 4.73 -4.06
N ASN A 95 -21.03 3.75 -4.86
CA ASN A 95 -20.71 2.34 -4.61
C ASN A 95 -19.21 2.05 -4.82
N LEU A 96 -18.60 2.59 -5.88
CA LEU A 96 -17.15 2.46 -6.08
C LEU A 96 -16.37 3.12 -4.94
N SER A 97 -16.81 4.29 -4.48
CA SER A 97 -16.20 4.97 -3.33
C SER A 97 -16.29 4.15 -2.05
N LYS A 98 -17.41 3.47 -1.80
CA LYS A 98 -17.56 2.53 -0.67
C LYS A 98 -16.59 1.36 -0.77
N ILE A 99 -16.48 0.73 -1.94
CA ILE A 99 -15.55 -0.39 -2.17
C ILE A 99 -14.11 0.06 -1.88
N CYS A 100 -13.68 1.20 -2.41
CA CYS A 100 -12.35 1.74 -2.15
C CYS A 100 -12.13 2.03 -0.66
N LYS A 101 -13.09 2.71 -0.02
CA LYS A 101 -13.04 3.00 1.41
C LYS A 101 -12.91 1.75 2.26
N ASP A 102 -13.73 0.73 1.99
CA ASP A 102 -13.75 -0.52 2.76
C ASP A 102 -12.44 -1.28 2.59
N GLN A 103 -11.89 -1.34 1.37
CA GLN A 103 -10.59 -1.97 1.11
C GLN A 103 -9.44 -1.24 1.82
N ILE A 104 -9.46 0.09 1.86
CA ILE A 104 -8.49 0.89 2.64
C ILE A 104 -8.65 0.60 4.13
N SER A 105 -9.88 0.51 4.64
CA SER A 105 -10.16 0.15 6.04
C SER A 105 -9.57 -1.20 6.41
N THR A 106 -9.72 -2.20 5.53
CA THR A 106 -9.10 -3.53 5.69
C THR A 106 -7.58 -3.42 5.73
N LEU A 107 -6.98 -2.68 4.79
CA LEU A 107 -5.52 -2.48 4.75
C LEU A 107 -4.99 -1.79 6.04
N ILE A 108 -5.73 -0.83 6.61
CA ILE A 108 -5.36 -0.18 7.89
C ILE A 108 -5.38 -1.18 9.06
N LYS A 109 -6.39 -2.06 9.10
CA LYS A 109 -6.62 -3.02 10.20
C LYS A 109 -5.67 -4.20 10.16
N GLU A 110 -5.49 -4.78 8.96
CA GLU A 110 -4.83 -6.06 8.77
C GLU A 110 -3.41 -5.92 8.21
N GLY A 111 -3.11 -4.78 7.58
CA GLY A 111 -1.81 -4.52 6.97
C GLY A 111 -0.69 -4.33 7.99
N ASN A 112 0.49 -4.87 7.65
CA ASN A 112 1.75 -4.60 8.36
C ASN A 112 2.30 -3.22 7.96
N LEU A 113 1.63 -2.17 8.45
CA LEU A 113 1.92 -0.79 8.11
C LEU A 113 2.56 -0.03 9.27
N SER A 114 3.38 0.97 8.95
CA SER A 114 3.86 1.93 9.93
C SER A 114 2.71 2.79 10.49
N ALA A 115 2.96 3.47 11.61
CA ALA A 115 1.98 4.39 12.17
C ALA A 115 1.66 5.56 11.22
N ASP A 116 2.66 6.04 10.49
CA ASP A 116 2.51 7.15 9.53
C ASP A 116 1.70 6.72 8.31
N ASP A 117 1.95 5.52 7.77
CA ASP A 117 1.15 4.97 6.66
C ASP A 117 -0.32 4.80 7.07
N LYS A 118 -0.58 4.27 8.28
CA LYS A 118 -1.95 4.16 8.80
C LYS A 118 -2.62 5.51 8.94
N LYS A 119 -1.87 6.54 9.36
CA LYS A 119 -2.39 7.90 9.47
C LYS A 119 -2.75 8.46 8.09
N PHE A 120 -1.89 8.28 7.10
CA PHE A 120 -2.15 8.71 5.72
C PHE A 120 -3.38 7.99 5.12
N LEU A 121 -3.46 6.66 5.25
CA LEU A 121 -4.61 5.89 4.77
C LEU A 121 -5.93 6.29 5.47
N LYS A 122 -5.90 6.67 6.74
CA LYS A 122 -7.09 7.19 7.45
C LYS A 122 -7.58 8.52 6.88
N GLU A 123 -6.68 9.39 6.42
CA GLU A 123 -7.08 10.62 5.72
C GLU A 123 -7.77 10.28 4.40
N ILE A 124 -7.26 9.29 3.64
CA ILE A 124 -7.91 8.81 2.41
C ILE A 124 -9.28 8.18 2.71
N GLU A 125 -9.37 7.28 3.69
CA GLU A 125 -10.63 6.63 4.12
C GLU A 125 -11.68 7.68 4.53
N SER A 126 -11.26 8.68 5.31
CA SER A 126 -12.14 9.78 5.72
C SER A 126 -12.60 10.60 4.51
N THR A 127 -11.72 10.86 3.55
CA THR A 127 -12.04 11.64 2.35
C THR A 127 -13.05 10.91 1.47
N TYR A 128 -12.90 9.60 1.25
CA TYR A 128 -13.95 8.79 0.62
C TYR A 128 -15.28 8.85 1.38
N GLY A 129 -15.24 8.91 2.71
CA GLY A 129 -16.43 9.15 3.54
C GLY A 129 -17.20 10.41 3.13
N TYR A 130 -16.51 11.54 2.96
CA TYR A 130 -17.13 12.78 2.49
C TYR A 130 -17.62 12.70 1.05
N LEU A 131 -16.88 12.05 0.13
CA LEU A 131 -17.32 11.84 -1.25
C LEU A 131 -18.60 11.00 -1.34
N ILE A 132 -18.71 9.96 -0.50
CA ILE A 132 -19.93 9.13 -0.39
C ILE A 132 -21.10 9.99 0.08
N LEU A 133 -20.92 10.78 1.15
CA LEU A 133 -21.97 11.65 1.69
C LEU A 133 -22.38 12.75 0.71
N GLN A 134 -21.42 13.29 -0.05
CA GLN A 134 -21.67 14.24 -1.13
C GLN A 134 -22.60 13.62 -2.19
N GLY A 135 -22.26 12.45 -2.74
CA GLY A 135 -23.10 11.79 -3.74
C GLY A 135 -24.46 11.35 -3.21
N GLN A 136 -24.52 10.85 -1.96
CA GLN A 136 -25.76 10.48 -1.30
C GLN A 136 -26.71 11.67 -1.12
N ALA A 137 -26.19 12.85 -0.80
CA ALA A 137 -27.01 14.05 -0.68
C ALA A 137 -27.73 14.40 -1.99
N ILE A 138 -27.06 14.24 -3.14
CA ILE A 138 -27.71 14.44 -4.46
C ILE A 138 -28.78 13.39 -4.71
N LEU A 139 -28.51 12.11 -4.43
CA LEU A 139 -29.52 11.05 -4.56
C LEU A 139 -30.74 11.33 -3.67
N SER A 140 -30.51 11.75 -2.42
CA SER A 140 -31.57 12.13 -1.50
C SER A 140 -32.36 13.35 -1.98
N TYR A 141 -31.68 14.36 -2.53
CA TYR A 141 -32.34 15.52 -3.14
C TYR A 141 -33.25 15.10 -4.29
N ILE A 142 -32.76 14.25 -5.20
CA ILE A 142 -33.54 13.77 -6.35
C ILE A 142 -34.77 12.95 -5.91
N ALA A 143 -34.65 12.20 -4.81
CA ALA A 143 -35.75 11.40 -4.26
C ALA A 143 -36.82 12.25 -3.53
N THR A 144 -36.40 13.32 -2.84
CA THR A 144 -37.26 14.03 -1.86
C THR A 144 -37.58 15.48 -2.24
N SER A 145 -36.82 16.08 -3.15
CA SER A 145 -36.79 17.52 -3.44
C SER A 145 -36.47 18.41 -2.21
N ASP A 146 -35.90 17.83 -1.15
CA ASP A 146 -35.55 18.55 0.07
C ASP A 146 -34.27 19.39 -0.12
N GLN A 147 -34.42 20.71 -0.11
CA GLN A 147 -33.32 21.68 -0.27
C GLN A 147 -32.25 21.58 0.82
N THR A 148 -32.54 20.98 1.98
CA THR A 148 -31.51 20.74 3.00
C THR A 148 -30.42 19.78 2.50
N GLN A 149 -30.75 18.90 1.56
CA GLN A 149 -29.79 17.98 0.94
C GLN A 149 -28.77 18.72 0.08
N LEU A 150 -29.12 19.84 -0.55
CA LEU A 150 -28.14 20.65 -1.30
C LEU A 150 -27.11 21.31 -0.38
N LYS A 151 -27.52 21.70 0.83
CA LYS A 151 -26.58 22.20 1.86
C LYS A 151 -25.66 21.09 2.34
N ALA A 152 -26.20 19.87 2.53
CA ALA A 152 -25.40 18.71 2.88
C ALA A 152 -24.39 18.36 1.77
N PHE A 153 -24.80 18.40 0.50
CA PHE A 153 -23.91 18.23 -0.64
C PHE A 153 -22.75 19.21 -0.59
N GLU A 154 -23.03 20.51 -0.46
CA GLU A 154 -21.99 21.54 -0.50
C GLU A 154 -21.04 21.46 0.69
N SER A 155 -21.57 21.21 1.89
CA SER A 155 -20.74 21.00 3.08
C SER A 155 -19.77 19.81 2.90
N ASN A 156 -20.24 18.70 2.33
CA ASN A 156 -19.39 17.53 2.08
C ASN A 156 -18.40 17.77 0.92
N ARG A 157 -18.80 18.53 -0.11
CA ARG A 157 -17.93 18.95 -1.22
C ARG A 157 -16.74 19.75 -0.70
N LEU A 158 -16.98 20.73 0.19
CA LEU A 158 -15.94 21.57 0.77
C LEU A 158 -14.99 20.77 1.66
N GLU A 159 -15.52 19.90 2.53
CA GLU A 159 -14.69 19.06 3.40
C GLU A 159 -13.87 18.03 2.61
N ALA A 160 -14.44 17.44 1.55
CA ALA A 160 -13.70 16.56 0.65
C ALA A 160 -12.56 17.32 -0.05
N TRP A 161 -12.85 18.50 -0.61
CA TRP A 161 -11.85 19.29 -1.33
C TRP A 161 -10.67 19.70 -0.45
N LYS A 162 -10.95 20.24 0.74
CA LYS A 162 -9.93 20.61 1.74
C LYS A 162 -8.98 19.45 2.08
N ARG A 163 -9.48 18.22 2.10
CA ARG A 163 -8.65 17.04 2.37
C ARG A 163 -7.87 16.61 1.13
N ILE A 164 -8.49 16.67 -0.04
CA ILE A 164 -7.85 16.34 -1.32
C ILE A 164 -6.67 17.27 -1.58
N THR A 165 -6.83 18.58 -1.40
CA THR A 165 -5.75 19.56 -1.60
C THR A 165 -4.58 19.29 -0.66
N LYS A 166 -4.86 18.98 0.61
CA LYS A 166 -3.85 18.58 1.59
C LYS A 166 -3.14 17.27 1.21
N ILE A 167 -3.87 16.24 0.77
CA ILE A 167 -3.30 14.93 0.40
C ILE A 167 -2.40 15.03 -0.84
N LEU A 168 -2.81 15.85 -1.82
CA LEU A 168 -2.13 16.02 -3.10
C LEU A 168 -1.14 17.19 -3.14
N ASP A 169 -1.00 17.93 -2.05
CA ASP A 169 -0.19 19.16 -1.97
C ASP A 169 -0.56 20.18 -3.07
N ILE A 170 -1.86 20.33 -3.35
CA ILE A 170 -2.37 21.33 -4.28
C ILE A 170 -2.45 22.67 -3.54
N LYS A 171 -1.83 23.70 -4.10
CA LYS A 171 -1.89 25.07 -3.56
C LYS A 171 -3.25 25.69 -3.83
N GLU A 172 -3.87 26.25 -2.78
CA GLU A 172 -5.09 27.06 -2.85
C GLU A 172 -4.82 28.48 -3.34
#